data_AF-A0A497BN83-F1
#
_entry.id   AF-A0A497BN83-F1
#
_cell.length_a   1.000
_cell.length_b   1.000
_cell.length_c   1.000
_cell.angle_alpha   90.00
_cell.angle_beta   90.00
_cell.angle_gamma   90.00
#
_symmetry.space_group_name_H-M   'P 1'
#
loop_
_entity.id
_entity.type
_entity.pdbx_description
1 polymer ?
#
loop_
_entity_poly.entity_id
_entity_poly.type
_entity_poly.pdbx_seq_one_letter_code
_entity_poly.pdbx_strand_id
1 'polypeptide(L)'
;GGGNTAIDAARVARRLGSSVRIVYRRSRQEMPASAEEVKAAEEEGVEIMFLAAPTRVISEGGKVSKIECTRMALGEPDASGRARPVPVEGSEFTLDADTIIPALGQAPELEFVEELDLEVSGRGTLQVDRATLATNVEGIFASGDVVTGPLMVIDAMAAGRKAARSIDRYLKGEALAAEVDEKAELAKPEEGEIARLKQEHPQRARARMPELPAEQRVSSFDEVELGFSLAQAQEEARRCLSCGVCSECRECVRACQAGAIDHDMKDEVLDIPVGAIVVATGYKTFDHTVYGEYGGGKYADVITGLQLERLLSASGPTGGEVVRPSDGSHPKTVVFISCVGSRDEQKGRSYCSKFCCMYMAKQAIMLKEHDPEVQCYIFYIDIRAAGKDFDEFARRAQQEYGTIYLRGRVSHIFRNGKKLVVCGEDSLIGRPVEIPADLVVLATGAEASDGAADLAQTLKISYDTNNFFIEAHPKLRPVETQTDGIFLAGCCVGPRDIPESVAHGSAAAAKTVALFSQEYLTTDPMVSTIDAMKCSGCLLCQSVCPFGAIESQVLRDGRTVSVVNESVCKGCGLCVAACRFGAANLRGFTQQQLLAEVVSLWQ
;
A
#
# COMPACT_ATOMS: atom_id res chain seq x y z
N GLY A 1 -5.03 -29.01 38.79
CA GLY A 1 -4.94 -28.91 37.32
C GLY A 1 -4.49 -27.52 36.94
N GLY A 2 -4.20 -27.23 35.66
CA GLY A 2 -3.70 -25.91 35.26
C GLY A 2 -4.32 -25.32 33.99
N GLY A 3 -5.40 -25.91 33.46
CA GLY A 3 -6.12 -25.38 32.29
C GLY A 3 -7.10 -24.28 32.67
N ASN A 4 -7.66 -23.59 31.67
CA ASN A 4 -8.62 -22.49 31.86
C ASN A 4 -9.79 -22.90 32.75
N THR A 5 -10.34 -24.11 32.60
CA THR A 5 -11.41 -24.64 33.47
C THR A 5 -11.02 -24.71 34.95
N ALA A 6 -9.75 -24.99 35.25
CA ALA A 6 -9.27 -25.03 36.64
C ALA A 6 -9.14 -23.61 37.22
N ILE A 7 -8.74 -22.65 36.39
CA ILE A 7 -8.68 -21.24 36.78
C ILE A 7 -10.09 -20.69 37.00
N ASP A 8 -11.02 -20.95 36.09
CA ASP A 8 -12.41 -20.54 36.18
C ASP A 8 -13.09 -21.08 37.45
N ALA A 9 -13.02 -22.40 37.67
CA ALA A 9 -13.56 -23.02 38.89
C ALA A 9 -12.95 -22.41 40.17
N ALA A 10 -11.66 -22.10 40.15
CA ALA A 10 -10.98 -21.50 41.30
C ALA A 10 -11.42 -20.06 41.55
N ARG A 11 -11.56 -19.24 40.50
CA ARG A 11 -12.06 -17.86 40.58
C ARG A 11 -13.51 -17.84 41.05
N VAL A 12 -14.36 -18.71 40.53
CA VAL A 12 -15.76 -18.85 40.98
C VAL A 12 -15.82 -19.23 42.47
N ALA A 13 -15.07 -20.24 42.90
CA ALA A 13 -15.01 -20.62 44.31
C ALA A 13 -14.50 -19.47 45.21
N ARG A 14 -13.53 -18.70 44.71
CA ARG A 14 -12.99 -17.52 45.40
C ARG A 14 -14.04 -16.43 45.56
N ARG A 15 -14.82 -16.15 44.51
CA ARG A 15 -15.93 -15.19 44.50
C ARG A 15 -17.10 -15.58 45.41
N LEU A 16 -17.29 -16.88 45.64
CA LEU A 16 -18.24 -17.41 46.61
C LEU A 16 -17.73 -17.31 48.07
N GLY A 17 -16.58 -16.70 48.31
CA GLY A 17 -16.03 -16.45 49.64
C GLY A 17 -15.04 -17.52 50.14
N SER A 18 -14.66 -18.48 49.30
CA SER A 18 -13.72 -19.54 49.70
C SER A 18 -12.26 -19.04 49.67
N SER A 19 -11.41 -19.65 50.50
CA SER A 19 -9.97 -19.65 50.29
C SER A 19 -9.64 -20.75 49.29
N VAL A 20 -8.97 -20.42 48.19
CA VAL A 20 -8.78 -21.34 47.07
C VAL A 20 -7.30 -21.51 46.76
N ARG A 21 -6.88 -22.78 46.65
CA ARG A 21 -5.53 -23.15 46.25
C ARG A 21 -5.56 -24.10 45.06
N ILE A 22 -4.83 -23.76 44.00
CA ILE A 22 -4.64 -24.61 42.82
C ILE A 22 -3.34 -25.39 42.99
N VAL A 23 -3.40 -26.71 42.92
CA VAL A 23 -2.22 -27.58 42.88
C VAL A 23 -1.90 -27.92 41.42
N TYR A 24 -0.69 -27.54 40.98
CA TYR A 24 -0.24 -27.77 39.60
C TYR A 24 1.17 -28.38 39.53
N ARG A 25 1.27 -29.48 38.78
CA ARG A 25 2.46 -30.35 38.73
C ARG A 25 3.66 -29.80 37.96
N ARG A 26 3.55 -28.64 37.32
CA ARG A 26 4.63 -27.99 36.53
C ARG A 26 4.81 -26.53 36.94
N SER A 27 5.70 -25.80 36.27
CA SER A 27 5.90 -24.37 36.51
C SER A 27 4.83 -23.53 35.79
N ARG A 28 4.85 -22.21 36.03
CA ARG A 28 3.98 -21.24 35.37
C ARG A 28 4.13 -21.25 33.85
N GLN A 29 5.34 -21.48 33.34
CA GLN A 29 5.61 -21.47 31.89
C GLN A 29 4.91 -22.61 31.15
N GLU A 30 4.79 -23.79 31.78
CA GLU A 30 4.09 -24.92 31.19
C GLU A 30 2.60 -24.94 31.53
N MET A 31 2.05 -23.94 32.22
CA MET A 31 0.64 -23.88 32.56
C MET A 31 -0.19 -23.63 31.28
N PRO A 32 -1.20 -24.47 30.99
CA PRO A 32 -1.96 -24.38 29.74
C PRO A 32 -3.04 -23.29 29.76
N ALA A 33 -3.39 -22.73 30.91
CA ALA A 33 -4.29 -21.60 31.01
C ALA A 33 -3.67 -20.32 30.40
N SER A 34 -4.51 -19.40 29.92
CA SER A 34 -4.03 -18.12 29.40
C SER A 34 -3.33 -17.31 30.50
N ALA A 35 -2.28 -16.58 30.12
CA ALA A 35 -1.48 -15.83 31.08
C ALA A 35 -2.31 -14.71 31.76
N GLU A 36 -3.27 -14.12 31.04
CA GLU A 36 -4.20 -13.14 31.60
C GLU A 36 -5.10 -13.76 32.68
N GLU A 37 -5.68 -14.94 32.42
CA GLU A 37 -6.56 -15.63 33.37
C GLU A 37 -5.82 -16.05 34.65
N VAL A 38 -4.59 -16.56 34.50
CA VAL A 38 -3.74 -16.92 35.63
C VAL A 38 -3.44 -15.68 36.49
N LYS A 39 -3.11 -14.56 35.85
CA LYS A 39 -2.84 -13.30 36.55
C LYS A 39 -4.10 -12.77 37.26
N ALA A 40 -5.26 -12.82 36.61
CA ALA A 40 -6.51 -12.40 37.19
C ALA A 40 -6.89 -13.24 38.43
N ALA A 41 -6.63 -14.56 38.39
CA ALA A 41 -6.84 -15.43 39.54
C ALA A 41 -5.91 -15.07 40.72
N GLU A 42 -4.63 -14.82 40.45
CA GLU A 42 -3.66 -14.36 41.46
C GLU A 42 -4.09 -13.01 42.07
N GLU A 43 -4.57 -12.06 41.26
CA GLU A 43 -5.11 -10.76 41.71
C GLU A 43 -6.37 -10.90 42.58
N GLU A 44 -7.23 -11.88 42.29
CA GLU A 44 -8.41 -12.23 43.10
C GLU A 44 -8.05 -12.99 44.39
N GLY A 45 -6.76 -13.32 44.57
CA GLY A 45 -6.24 -13.99 45.77
C GLY A 45 -6.33 -15.52 45.72
N VAL A 46 -6.43 -16.12 44.53
CA VAL A 46 -6.26 -17.57 44.34
C VAL A 46 -4.77 -17.91 44.45
N GLU A 47 -4.41 -18.83 45.34
CA GLU A 47 -3.03 -19.26 45.50
C GLU A 47 -2.70 -20.41 44.55
N ILE A 48 -1.70 -20.24 43.69
CA ILE A 48 -1.27 -21.28 42.75
C ILE A 48 0.02 -21.92 43.25
N MET A 49 -0.08 -23.18 43.67
CA MET A 49 1.04 -24.01 44.08
C MET A 49 1.59 -24.78 42.90
N PHE A 50 2.64 -24.21 42.29
CA PHE A 50 3.43 -24.86 41.25
C PHE A 50 4.27 -26.01 41.81
N LEU A 51 4.73 -26.88 40.90
CA LEU A 51 5.62 -27.99 41.22
C LEU A 51 5.10 -28.87 42.36
N ALA A 52 3.79 -29.13 42.35
CA ALA A 52 3.14 -30.02 43.31
C ALA A 52 2.07 -30.87 42.62
N ALA A 53 1.96 -32.14 43.00
CA ALA A 53 0.92 -33.04 42.50
C ALA A 53 0.22 -33.74 43.66
N PRO A 54 -1.11 -33.88 43.63
CA PRO A 54 -1.83 -34.63 44.64
C PRO A 54 -1.52 -36.13 44.54
N THR A 55 -1.26 -36.78 45.67
CA THR A 55 -1.01 -38.23 45.78
C THR A 55 -2.19 -38.97 46.39
N ARG A 56 -2.86 -38.38 47.39
CA ARG A 56 -3.94 -39.03 48.14
C ARG A 56 -4.90 -38.04 48.77
N VAL A 57 -6.19 -38.38 48.80
CA VAL A 57 -7.21 -37.64 49.57
C VAL A 57 -7.36 -38.28 50.94
N ILE A 58 -7.30 -37.47 51.99
CA ILE A 58 -7.47 -37.89 53.39
C ILE A 58 -8.86 -37.44 53.85
N SER A 59 -9.63 -38.38 54.39
CA SER A 59 -11.00 -38.14 54.87
C SER A 59 -11.17 -38.57 56.31
N GLU A 60 -11.98 -37.82 57.04
CA GLU A 60 -12.37 -38.10 58.44
C GLU A 60 -13.89 -38.10 58.51
N GLY A 61 -14.49 -39.21 58.98
CA GLY A 61 -15.94 -39.33 59.10
C GLY A 61 -16.71 -39.20 57.77
N GLY A 62 -16.09 -39.57 56.63
CA GLY A 62 -16.70 -39.49 55.30
C GLY A 62 -16.67 -38.09 54.66
N LYS A 63 -15.99 -37.12 55.29
CA LYS A 63 -15.75 -35.78 54.73
C LYS A 63 -14.27 -35.60 54.41
N VAL A 64 -13.96 -34.85 53.36
CA VAL A 64 -12.57 -34.48 53.05
C VAL A 64 -12.03 -33.59 54.18
N SER A 65 -10.83 -33.90 54.65
CA SER A 65 -10.13 -33.07 55.64
C SER A 65 -8.82 -32.50 55.09
N LYS A 66 -8.07 -33.32 54.33
CA LYS A 66 -6.77 -32.94 53.77
C LYS A 66 -6.52 -33.57 52.41
N ILE A 67 -5.64 -32.96 51.64
CA ILE A 67 -5.04 -33.56 50.44
C ILE A 67 -3.54 -33.70 50.66
N GLU A 68 -3.03 -34.91 50.47
CA GLU A 68 -1.60 -35.21 50.44
C GLU A 68 -1.08 -34.92 49.04
N CYS A 69 0.03 -34.20 48.98
CA CYS A 69 0.71 -33.80 47.76
C CYS A 69 2.19 -34.16 47.86
N THR A 70 2.84 -34.34 46.72
CA THR A 70 4.29 -34.48 46.61
C THR A 70 4.86 -33.31 45.80
N ARG A 71 6.11 -32.92 46.07
CA ARG A 71 6.80 -31.93 45.24
C ARG A 71 7.18 -32.55 43.90
N MET A 72 7.17 -31.72 42.86
CA MET A 72 7.54 -32.10 41.51
C MET A 72 8.79 -31.34 41.07
N ALA A 73 9.62 -31.97 40.26
CA ALA A 73 10.69 -31.35 39.49
C ALA A 73 10.38 -31.43 38.00
N LEU A 74 10.97 -30.53 37.20
CA LEU A 74 10.88 -30.60 35.75
C LEU A 74 12.01 -31.49 35.22
N GLY A 75 11.64 -32.56 34.53
CA GLY A 75 12.55 -33.38 33.73
C GLY A 75 12.56 -32.93 32.27
N GLU A 76 13.15 -33.77 31.40
CA GLU A 76 13.29 -33.50 29.97
C GLU A 76 11.94 -33.15 29.29
N PRO A 77 11.92 -32.17 28.37
CA PRO A 77 10.79 -31.88 27.52
C PRO A 77 10.28 -33.10 26.73
N ASP A 78 8.96 -33.20 26.59
CA ASP A 78 8.35 -34.16 25.67
C ASP A 78 8.39 -33.65 24.21
N ALA A 79 7.84 -34.44 23.27
CA ALA A 79 7.80 -34.09 21.85
C ALA A 79 7.01 -32.80 21.53
N SER A 80 6.25 -32.25 22.49
CA SER A 80 5.58 -30.95 22.37
C SER A 80 6.44 -29.79 22.90
N GLY A 81 7.66 -30.07 23.37
CA GLY A 81 8.54 -29.09 24.03
C GLY A 81 8.19 -28.85 25.50
N ARG A 82 7.25 -29.60 26.08
CA ARG A 82 6.77 -29.39 27.45
C ARG A 82 7.51 -30.28 28.44
N ALA A 83 8.14 -29.69 29.44
CA ALA A 83 8.87 -30.43 30.47
C ALA A 83 7.98 -31.47 31.19
N ARG A 84 8.50 -32.70 31.34
CA ARG A 84 7.79 -33.77 32.06
C ARG A 84 7.89 -33.55 33.57
N PRO A 85 6.79 -33.61 34.32
CA PRO A 85 6.83 -33.47 35.77
C PRO A 85 7.26 -34.79 36.40
N VAL A 86 8.29 -34.77 37.24
CA VAL A 86 8.85 -35.95 37.94
C VAL A 86 8.67 -35.75 39.45
N PRO A 87 8.09 -36.72 40.18
CA PRO A 87 7.92 -36.60 41.63
C PRO A 87 9.29 -36.61 42.33
N VAL A 88 9.42 -35.78 43.37
CA VAL A 88 10.59 -35.75 44.25
C VAL A 88 10.32 -36.70 45.41
N GLU A 89 11.02 -37.82 45.47
CA GLU A 89 10.82 -38.84 46.52
C GLU A 89 11.05 -38.25 47.93
N GLY A 90 10.16 -38.59 48.88
CA GLY A 90 10.28 -38.15 50.28
C GLY A 90 9.86 -36.70 50.54
N SER A 91 9.21 -36.05 49.56
CA SER A 91 8.78 -34.65 49.63
C SER A 91 7.29 -34.47 49.91
N GLU A 92 6.64 -35.49 50.48
CA GLU A 92 5.21 -35.50 50.75
C GLU A 92 4.81 -34.47 51.81
N PHE A 93 3.72 -33.76 51.58
CA PHE A 93 3.15 -32.78 52.49
C PHE A 93 1.63 -32.76 52.38
N THR A 94 0.95 -32.31 53.43
CA THR A 94 -0.51 -32.23 53.48
C THR A 94 -0.99 -30.79 53.41
N LEU A 95 -2.09 -30.56 52.68
CA LEU A 95 -2.83 -29.30 52.66
C LEU A 95 -4.23 -29.54 53.22
N ASP A 96 -4.67 -28.70 54.15
CA ASP A 96 -6.04 -28.75 54.66
C ASP A 96 -7.02 -28.29 53.56
N ALA A 97 -8.10 -29.04 53.36
CA ALA A 97 -9.14 -28.75 52.39
C ALA A 97 -10.45 -29.46 52.79
N ASP A 98 -11.57 -28.75 52.74
CA ASP A 98 -12.91 -29.34 52.94
C ASP A 98 -13.56 -29.80 51.63
N THR A 99 -13.11 -29.27 50.49
CA THR A 99 -13.66 -29.49 49.16
C THR A 99 -12.53 -29.66 48.15
N ILE A 100 -12.62 -30.68 47.29
CA ILE A 100 -11.67 -30.92 46.21
C ILE A 100 -12.42 -30.88 44.89
N ILE A 101 -11.98 -29.98 44.00
CA ILE A 101 -12.50 -29.88 42.63
C ILE A 101 -11.45 -30.49 41.69
N PRO A 102 -11.63 -31.74 41.24
CA PRO A 102 -10.70 -32.34 40.30
C PRO A 102 -10.87 -31.70 38.91
N ALA A 103 -9.84 -31.01 38.44
CA ALA A 103 -9.78 -30.54 37.06
C ALA A 103 -9.41 -31.69 36.13
N LEU A 104 -10.44 -32.42 35.67
CA LEU A 104 -10.31 -33.53 34.74
C LEU A 104 -10.19 -33.03 33.30
N GLY A 105 -9.47 -33.78 32.47
CA GLY A 105 -9.45 -33.56 31.02
C GLY A 105 -10.70 -34.13 30.36
N GLN A 106 -10.80 -33.94 29.04
CA GLN A 106 -11.83 -34.53 28.20
C GLN A 106 -11.21 -35.51 27.21
N ALA A 107 -11.98 -36.52 26.81
CA ALA A 107 -11.64 -37.49 25.79
C ALA A 107 -12.85 -37.65 24.85
N PRO A 108 -12.63 -37.89 23.55
CA PRO A 108 -13.73 -38.12 22.63
C PRO A 108 -14.44 -39.44 22.94
N GLU A 109 -15.75 -39.46 22.78
CA GLU A 109 -16.54 -40.68 22.76
C GLU A 109 -16.36 -41.34 21.38
N LEU A 110 -15.80 -42.54 21.36
CA LEU A 110 -15.41 -43.25 20.12
C LEU A 110 -16.12 -44.59 19.95
N GLU A 111 -17.26 -44.81 20.62
CA GLU A 111 -17.99 -46.09 20.59
C GLU A 111 -18.44 -46.48 19.16
N PHE A 112 -18.70 -45.50 18.29
CA PHE A 112 -19.13 -45.71 16.90
C PHE A 112 -18.00 -46.11 15.94
N VAL A 113 -16.73 -46.05 16.39
CA VAL A 113 -15.58 -46.21 15.50
C VAL A 113 -15.48 -47.61 14.92
N GLU A 114 -15.77 -48.65 15.71
CA GLU A 114 -15.77 -50.04 15.25
C GLU A 114 -16.90 -50.30 14.23
N GLU A 115 -18.07 -49.68 14.41
CA GLU A 115 -19.20 -49.84 13.50
C GLU A 115 -18.95 -49.23 12.11
N LEU A 116 -18.16 -48.15 12.08
CA LEU A 116 -17.84 -47.41 10.85
C LEU A 116 -16.46 -47.75 10.28
N ASP A 117 -15.70 -48.66 10.89
CA ASP A 117 -14.32 -49.03 10.49
C ASP A 117 -13.38 -47.82 10.40
N LEU A 118 -13.47 -46.89 11.35
CA LEU A 118 -12.66 -45.67 11.36
C LEU A 118 -11.31 -45.89 12.07
N GLU A 119 -10.24 -45.28 11.56
CA GLU A 119 -8.93 -45.34 12.21
C GLU A 119 -8.82 -44.35 13.39
N VAL A 120 -8.27 -44.82 14.51
CA VAL A 120 -7.96 -43.99 15.69
C VAL A 120 -6.45 -43.81 15.79
N SER A 121 -6.03 -42.56 15.97
CA SER A 121 -4.64 -42.22 16.22
C SER A 121 -4.15 -42.72 17.59
N GLY A 122 -2.83 -42.83 17.77
CA GLY A 122 -2.22 -43.19 19.06
C GLY A 122 -2.48 -42.21 20.22
N ARG A 123 -3.24 -41.13 20.00
CA ARG A 123 -3.69 -40.17 21.02
C ARG A 123 -5.15 -40.38 21.45
N GLY A 124 -5.84 -41.39 20.91
CA GLY A 124 -7.25 -41.63 21.19
C GLY A 124 -8.18 -40.61 20.51
N THR A 125 -7.82 -40.14 19.31
CA THR A 125 -8.62 -39.26 18.45
C THR A 125 -8.71 -39.85 17.04
N LEU A 126 -9.69 -39.49 16.24
CA LEU A 126 -9.82 -39.97 14.86
C LEU A 126 -8.63 -39.56 13.98
N GLN A 127 -8.17 -40.50 13.17
CA GLN A 127 -7.14 -40.29 12.17
C GLN A 127 -7.79 -39.74 10.88
N VAL A 128 -7.27 -38.62 10.41
CA VAL A 128 -7.70 -37.97 9.17
C VAL A 128 -6.50 -37.51 8.36
N ASP A 129 -6.71 -37.34 7.06
CA ASP A 129 -5.83 -36.53 6.24
C ASP A 129 -5.89 -35.07 6.72
N ARG A 130 -4.77 -34.50 7.14
CA ARG A 130 -4.73 -33.15 7.74
C ARG A 130 -5.11 -32.04 6.76
N ALA A 131 -4.97 -32.29 5.47
CA ALA A 131 -5.18 -31.31 4.42
C ALA A 131 -6.66 -31.23 4.00
N THR A 132 -7.41 -32.32 4.12
CA THR A 132 -8.79 -32.47 3.63
C THR A 132 -9.78 -32.84 4.73
N LEU A 133 -9.30 -33.29 5.89
CA LEU A 133 -10.09 -33.84 7.00
C LEU A 133 -10.92 -35.08 6.62
N ALA A 134 -10.56 -35.74 5.51
CA ALA A 134 -11.11 -37.03 5.12
C ALA A 134 -10.57 -38.14 6.05
N THR A 135 -11.44 -39.07 6.42
CA THR A 135 -11.06 -40.28 7.18
C THR A 135 -10.55 -41.37 6.23
N ASN A 136 -10.20 -42.54 6.77
CA ASN A 136 -9.88 -43.73 5.98
C ASN A 136 -11.08 -44.30 5.21
N VAL A 137 -12.31 -43.90 5.56
CA VAL A 137 -13.55 -44.38 4.92
C VAL A 137 -14.06 -43.34 3.94
N GLU A 138 -14.28 -43.78 2.70
CA GLU A 138 -14.73 -42.92 1.61
C GLU A 138 -16.08 -42.25 1.94
N GLY A 139 -16.15 -40.93 1.71
CA GLY A 139 -17.34 -40.13 2.00
C GLY A 139 -17.52 -39.74 3.47
N ILE A 140 -16.65 -40.18 4.39
CA ILE A 140 -16.69 -39.79 5.81
C ILE A 140 -15.56 -38.79 6.11
N PHE A 141 -15.95 -37.65 6.69
CA PHE A 141 -15.07 -36.57 7.09
C PHE A 141 -15.24 -36.31 8.59
N ALA A 142 -14.14 -36.01 9.29
CA ALA A 142 -14.17 -35.73 10.72
C ALA A 142 -13.43 -34.42 11.02
N SER A 143 -13.96 -33.61 11.94
CA SER A 143 -13.37 -32.32 12.30
C SER A 143 -13.62 -31.97 13.76
N GLY A 144 -12.89 -30.99 14.27
CA GLY A 144 -12.99 -30.55 15.67
C GLY A 144 -12.29 -31.50 16.64
N ASP A 145 -12.75 -31.48 17.90
CA ASP A 145 -12.06 -32.12 19.02
C ASP A 145 -11.91 -33.65 18.88
N VAL A 146 -12.84 -34.30 18.16
CA VAL A 146 -12.75 -35.74 17.88
C VAL A 146 -11.51 -36.10 17.04
N VAL A 147 -10.93 -35.13 16.33
CA VAL A 147 -9.71 -35.27 15.51
C VAL A 147 -8.50 -34.69 16.24
N THR A 148 -8.59 -33.43 16.68
CA THR A 148 -7.44 -32.68 17.19
C THR A 148 -7.21 -32.88 18.69
N GLY A 149 -8.19 -33.40 19.41
CA GLY A 149 -8.33 -33.19 20.84
C GLY A 149 -8.84 -31.76 21.13
N PRO A 150 -9.05 -31.43 22.40
CA PRO A 150 -9.71 -30.21 22.81
C PRO A 150 -8.94 -28.95 22.45
N LEU A 151 -9.54 -28.09 21.62
CA LEU A 151 -8.99 -26.80 21.19
C LEU A 151 -9.92 -25.63 21.53
N MET A 152 -9.59 -24.42 21.07
CA MET A 152 -10.46 -23.27 21.20
C MET A 152 -11.65 -23.40 20.24
N VAL A 153 -12.79 -22.81 20.59
CA VAL A 153 -13.99 -22.78 19.72
C VAL A 153 -13.67 -22.28 18.30
N ILE A 154 -12.77 -21.31 18.17
CA ILE A 154 -12.36 -20.77 16.87
C ILE A 154 -11.66 -21.81 15.99
N ASP A 155 -10.88 -22.72 16.58
CA ASP A 155 -10.17 -23.77 15.86
C ASP A 155 -11.16 -24.84 15.39
N ALA A 156 -12.12 -25.20 16.24
CA ALA A 156 -13.20 -26.12 15.89
C ALA A 156 -14.06 -25.56 14.74
N MET A 157 -14.40 -24.26 14.78
CA MET A 157 -15.12 -23.58 13.70
C MET A 157 -14.32 -23.56 12.39
N ALA A 158 -13.01 -23.30 12.46
CA ALA A 158 -12.14 -23.33 11.29
C ALA A 158 -12.06 -24.73 10.67
N ALA A 159 -11.88 -25.77 11.50
CA ALA A 159 -11.88 -27.17 11.06
C ALA A 159 -13.22 -27.57 10.43
N GLY A 160 -14.35 -27.13 11.00
CA GLY A 160 -15.68 -27.38 10.44
C GLY A 160 -15.87 -26.75 9.05
N ARG A 161 -15.41 -25.51 8.84
CA ARG A 161 -15.43 -24.87 7.51
C ARG A 161 -14.57 -25.63 6.50
N LYS A 162 -13.40 -26.10 6.92
CA LYS A 162 -12.50 -26.88 6.09
C LYS A 162 -13.10 -28.23 5.68
N ALA A 163 -13.75 -28.93 6.61
CA ALA A 163 -14.46 -30.17 6.34
C ALA A 163 -15.64 -29.93 5.39
N ALA A 164 -16.44 -28.87 5.60
CA ALA A 164 -17.57 -28.54 4.73
C ALA A 164 -17.15 -28.29 3.27
N ARG A 165 -16.01 -27.60 3.06
CA ARG A 165 -15.43 -27.40 1.72
C ARG A 165 -14.98 -28.71 1.08
N SER A 166 -14.36 -29.59 1.86
CA SER A 166 -13.92 -30.90 1.38
C SER A 166 -15.11 -31.79 1.01
N ILE A 167 -16.18 -31.75 1.80
CA ILE A 167 -17.46 -32.41 1.49
C ILE A 167 -18.07 -31.84 0.20
N ASP A 168 -18.11 -30.52 0.03
CA ASP A 168 -18.65 -29.87 -1.18
C ASP A 168 -17.88 -30.31 -2.44
N ARG A 169 -16.54 -30.34 -2.40
CA ARG A 169 -15.71 -30.87 -3.50
C ARG A 169 -16.00 -32.33 -3.80
N TYR A 170 -16.08 -33.16 -2.75
CA TYR A 170 -16.40 -34.58 -2.87
C TYR A 170 -17.76 -34.79 -3.57
N LEU A 171 -18.79 -34.06 -3.14
CA LEU A 171 -20.13 -34.16 -3.74
C LEU A 171 -20.19 -33.70 -5.20
N LYS A 172 -19.28 -32.81 -5.63
CA LYS A 172 -19.14 -32.35 -7.01
C LYS A 172 -18.27 -33.26 -7.88
N GLY A 173 -17.63 -34.28 -7.31
CA GLY A 173 -16.65 -35.12 -8.01
C GLY A 173 -15.33 -34.40 -8.30
N GLU A 174 -15.05 -33.31 -7.59
CA GLU A 174 -13.79 -32.58 -7.68
C GLU A 174 -12.70 -33.27 -6.85
N ALA A 175 -11.43 -33.11 -7.24
CA ALA A 175 -10.32 -33.68 -6.48
C ALA A 175 -10.22 -33.05 -5.08
N LEU A 176 -10.09 -33.88 -4.05
CA LEU A 176 -9.76 -33.46 -2.68
C LEU A 176 -8.30 -32.99 -2.63
N ALA A 177 -8.05 -31.75 -3.03
CA ALA A 177 -6.75 -31.13 -2.89
C ALA A 177 -6.57 -30.54 -1.49
N ALA A 178 -5.34 -30.60 -0.97
CA ALA A 178 -4.93 -29.78 0.16
C ALA A 178 -5.34 -28.32 -0.11
N GLU A 179 -5.95 -27.66 0.87
CA GLU A 179 -5.87 -26.19 0.88
C GLU A 179 -4.38 -25.89 0.89
N VAL A 180 -3.88 -25.38 -0.24
CA VAL A 180 -2.76 -24.46 -0.17
C VAL A 180 -3.29 -23.40 0.78
N ASP A 181 -2.68 -23.26 1.95
CA ASP A 181 -2.86 -22.06 2.77
C ASP A 181 -2.23 -20.92 1.95
N GLU A 182 -2.88 -20.58 0.84
CA GLU A 182 -2.79 -19.31 0.17
C GLU A 182 -3.44 -18.34 1.15
N LYS A 183 -2.77 -18.11 2.28
CA LYS A 183 -2.41 -16.73 2.58
C LYS A 183 -1.70 -16.25 1.33
N ALA A 184 -2.48 -15.85 0.32
CA ALA A 184 -2.02 -14.90 -0.67
C ALA A 184 -1.31 -13.87 0.19
N GLU A 185 0.00 -13.73 0.02
CA GLU A 185 0.72 -12.65 0.66
C GLU A 185 0.10 -11.40 0.08
N LEU A 186 -0.95 -10.91 0.74
CA LEU A 186 -1.58 -9.64 0.46
C LEU A 186 -0.41 -8.67 0.34
N ALA A 187 -0.40 -7.93 -0.76
CA ALA A 187 0.63 -6.94 -1.05
C ALA A 187 0.81 -6.09 0.21
N LYS A 188 1.89 -6.34 0.94
CA LYS A 188 2.22 -5.54 2.10
C LYS A 188 2.64 -4.18 1.56
N PRO A 189 2.25 -3.08 2.22
CA PRO A 189 2.74 -1.77 1.81
C PRO A 189 4.26 -1.80 1.75
N GLU A 190 4.85 -1.17 0.74
CA GLU A 190 6.30 -1.12 0.61
C GLU A 190 6.93 -0.48 1.86
N GLU A 191 8.17 -0.85 2.21
CA GLU A 191 8.83 -0.32 3.41
C GLU A 191 8.85 1.22 3.45
N GLY A 192 8.96 1.87 2.29
CA GLY A 192 8.89 3.32 2.15
C GLY A 192 7.51 3.90 2.47
N GLU A 193 6.44 3.21 2.07
CA GLU A 193 5.06 3.59 2.39
C GLU A 193 4.78 3.39 3.89
N ILE A 194 5.24 2.29 4.47
CA ILE A 194 5.16 2.05 5.92
C ILE A 194 5.91 3.14 6.69
N ALA A 195 7.09 3.56 6.22
CA ALA A 195 7.87 4.61 6.86
C ALA A 195 7.15 5.97 6.81
N ARG A 196 6.58 6.35 5.65
CA ARG A 196 5.78 7.57 5.50
C ARG A 196 4.56 7.55 6.43
N LEU A 197 3.80 6.45 6.44
CA LEU A 197 2.62 6.28 7.30
C LEU A 197 2.98 6.36 8.79
N LYS A 198 4.12 5.79 9.22
CA LYS A 198 4.59 5.91 10.60
C LYS A 198 5.00 7.34 10.99
N GLN A 199 5.45 8.14 10.02
CA GLN A 199 5.80 9.55 10.23
C GLN A 199 4.55 10.42 10.31
N GLU A 200 3.56 10.18 9.45
CA GLU A 200 2.26 10.87 9.44
C GLU A 200 1.40 10.47 10.66
N HIS A 201 1.54 9.23 11.12
CA HIS A 201 0.75 8.64 12.19
C HIS A 201 1.65 7.96 13.24
N PRO A 202 2.17 8.71 14.22
CA PRO A 202 3.06 8.16 15.24
C PRO A 202 2.37 7.03 16.01
N GLN A 203 3.12 5.95 16.26
CA GLN A 203 2.63 4.76 16.92
C GLN A 203 2.15 5.10 18.35
N ARG A 204 0.86 4.86 18.61
CA ARG A 204 0.25 5.02 19.94
C ARG A 204 -0.04 3.67 20.56
N ALA A 205 0.10 3.58 21.88
CA ALA A 205 -0.28 2.37 22.62
C ALA A 205 -1.78 2.11 22.47
N ARG A 206 -2.16 0.82 22.39
CA ARG A 206 -3.55 0.39 22.42
C ARG A 206 -4.20 0.82 23.73
N ALA A 207 -5.46 1.27 23.68
CA ALA A 207 -6.25 1.42 24.89
C ALA A 207 -6.34 0.08 25.64
N ARG A 208 -6.12 0.10 26.96
CA ARG A 208 -6.34 -1.07 27.81
C ARG A 208 -7.82 -1.17 28.14
N MET A 209 -8.40 -2.37 28.04
CA MET A 209 -9.78 -2.63 28.42
C MET A 209 -9.96 -2.21 29.90
N PRO A 210 -10.90 -1.31 30.21
CA PRO A 210 -11.24 -1.02 31.60
C PRO A 210 -11.81 -2.28 32.26
N GLU A 211 -11.27 -2.63 33.42
CA GLU A 211 -11.69 -3.80 34.18
C GLU A 211 -12.18 -3.38 35.57
N LEU A 212 -13.10 -4.16 36.16
CA LEU A 212 -13.46 -4.00 37.57
C LEU A 212 -12.22 -4.19 38.48
N PRO A 213 -12.10 -3.46 39.60
CA PRO A 213 -11.04 -3.70 40.59
C PRO A 213 -11.16 -5.09 41.22
N ALA A 214 -10.02 -5.70 41.58
CA ALA A 214 -9.98 -7.06 42.12
C ALA A 214 -10.86 -7.26 43.36
N GLU A 215 -10.94 -6.25 44.22
CA GLU A 215 -11.76 -6.25 45.45
C GLU A 215 -13.26 -6.34 45.15
N GLN A 216 -13.69 -5.80 44.00
CA GLN A 216 -15.08 -5.90 43.55
C GLN A 216 -15.31 -7.24 42.86
N ARG A 217 -14.35 -7.69 42.01
CA ARG A 217 -14.42 -8.99 41.33
C ARG A 217 -14.67 -10.14 42.30
N VAL A 218 -14.02 -10.15 43.46
CA VAL A 218 -14.15 -11.23 44.47
C VAL A 218 -15.49 -11.22 45.23
N SER A 219 -16.32 -10.20 45.06
CA SER A 219 -17.57 -10.02 45.81
C SER A 219 -18.82 -10.02 44.92
N SER A 220 -18.67 -10.13 43.59
CA SER A 220 -19.78 -10.18 42.65
C SER A 220 -19.49 -11.06 41.44
N PHE A 221 -20.52 -11.32 40.64
CA PHE A 221 -20.43 -11.95 39.33
C PHE A 221 -20.69 -10.94 38.20
N ASP A 222 -20.44 -9.66 38.48
CA ASP A 222 -20.59 -8.61 37.48
C ASP A 222 -19.54 -8.76 36.37
N GLU A 223 -19.85 -8.18 35.21
CA GLU A 223 -18.98 -8.21 34.05
C GLU A 223 -17.63 -7.54 34.37
N VAL A 224 -16.54 -8.30 34.24
CA VAL A 224 -15.19 -7.81 34.58
C VAL A 224 -14.69 -6.81 33.54
N GLU A 225 -14.94 -7.09 32.26
CA GLU A 225 -14.55 -6.23 31.14
C GLU A 225 -15.64 -5.19 30.89
N LEU A 226 -15.40 -3.94 31.22
CA LEU A 226 -16.43 -2.89 31.21
C LEU A 226 -16.67 -2.26 29.82
N GLY A 227 -15.92 -2.71 28.82
CA GLY A 227 -15.92 -2.11 27.49
C GLY A 227 -15.27 -0.73 27.44
N PHE A 228 -15.11 -0.21 26.22
CA PHE A 228 -14.66 1.16 26.00
C PHE A 228 -15.82 2.15 26.05
N SER A 229 -15.58 3.33 26.62
CA SER A 229 -16.47 4.47 26.40
C SER A 229 -16.49 4.84 24.91
N LEU A 230 -17.56 5.50 24.45
CA LEU A 230 -17.68 5.96 23.05
C LEU A 230 -16.45 6.77 22.61
N ALA A 231 -15.93 7.63 23.49
CA ALA A 231 -14.74 8.44 23.21
C ALA A 231 -13.48 7.57 23.03
N GLN A 232 -13.28 6.57 23.90
CA GLN A 232 -12.17 5.61 23.79
C GLN A 232 -12.29 4.75 22.53
N ALA A 233 -13.49 4.28 22.21
CA ALA A 233 -13.75 3.48 21.01
C ALA A 233 -13.49 4.28 19.73
N GLN A 234 -13.93 5.54 19.68
CA GLN A 234 -13.65 6.45 18.55
C GLN A 234 -12.15 6.73 18.40
N GLU A 235 -11.45 6.96 19.51
CA GLU A 235 -10.01 7.22 19.49
C GLU A 235 -9.21 5.98 19.06
N GLU A 236 -9.58 4.80 19.53
CA GLU A 236 -8.98 3.53 19.13
C GLU A 236 -9.29 3.21 17.65
N ALA A 237 -10.48 3.54 17.16
CA ALA A 237 -10.84 3.41 15.75
C ALA A 237 -10.02 4.37 14.86
N ARG A 238 -9.82 5.63 15.27
CA ARG A 238 -8.92 6.56 14.57
C ARG A 238 -7.49 6.05 14.53
N ARG A 239 -7.01 5.43 15.62
CA ARG A 239 -5.68 4.79 15.67
C ARG A 239 -5.56 3.65 14.65
N CYS A 240 -6.61 2.83 14.48
CA CYS A 240 -6.60 1.67 13.57
C CYS A 240 -6.83 2.04 12.10
N LEU A 241 -7.70 3.01 11.79
CA LEU A 241 -8.02 3.42 10.41
C LEU A 241 -6.93 4.26 9.75
N SER A 242 -5.94 4.72 10.52
CA SER A 242 -4.82 5.53 10.03
C SER A 242 -3.90 4.80 9.04
N CYS A 243 -3.98 3.47 8.94
CA CYS A 243 -3.16 2.72 8.01
C CYS A 243 -3.69 2.73 6.57
N GLY A 244 -4.91 3.23 6.29
CA GLY A 244 -5.43 3.40 4.93
C GLY A 244 -5.64 2.13 4.10
N VAL A 245 -5.21 0.96 4.60
CA VAL A 245 -5.35 -0.33 3.92
C VAL A 245 -6.57 -1.08 4.47
N CYS A 246 -7.23 -1.83 3.59
CA CYS A 246 -8.31 -2.74 3.96
C CYS A 246 -7.84 -3.71 5.06
N SER A 247 -8.58 -3.77 6.18
CA SER A 247 -8.32 -4.69 7.29
C SER A 247 -9.17 -5.96 7.23
N GLU A 248 -9.83 -6.20 6.10
CA GLU A 248 -10.70 -7.34 5.84
C GLU A 248 -11.79 -7.58 6.91
N CYS A 249 -12.30 -6.52 7.54
CA CYS A 249 -13.41 -6.63 8.50
C CYS A 249 -14.74 -7.03 7.84
N ARG A 250 -14.83 -6.98 6.50
CA ARG A 250 -16.00 -7.32 5.65
C ARG A 250 -17.27 -6.51 5.94
N GLU A 251 -17.19 -5.43 6.71
CA GLU A 251 -18.34 -4.54 6.96
C GLU A 251 -18.78 -3.80 5.70
N CYS A 252 -17.84 -3.46 4.81
CA CYS A 252 -18.17 -2.90 3.50
C CYS A 252 -19.00 -3.89 2.66
N VAL A 253 -18.65 -5.18 2.65
CA VAL A 253 -19.40 -6.24 1.97
C VAL A 253 -20.81 -6.35 2.52
N ARG A 254 -20.96 -6.35 3.86
CA ARG A 254 -22.27 -6.38 4.52
C ARG A 254 -23.14 -5.17 4.18
N ALA A 255 -22.55 -3.98 4.11
CA ALA A 255 -23.26 -2.75 3.78
C ALA A 255 -23.61 -2.63 2.28
N CYS A 256 -22.90 -3.34 1.40
CA CYS A 256 -23.07 -3.25 -0.04
C CYS A 256 -24.34 -3.96 -0.51
N GLN A 257 -25.43 -3.20 -0.68
CA GLN A 257 -26.70 -3.72 -1.20
C GLN A 257 -26.57 -4.27 -2.63
N ALA A 258 -25.64 -3.75 -3.43
CA ALA A 258 -25.40 -4.20 -4.80
C ALA A 258 -24.63 -5.53 -4.87
N GLY A 259 -24.05 -6.01 -3.76
CA GLY A 259 -23.22 -7.21 -3.76
C GLY A 259 -21.95 -7.10 -4.62
N ALA A 260 -21.45 -5.89 -4.85
CA ALA A 260 -20.38 -5.61 -5.82
C ALA A 260 -18.96 -5.77 -5.27
N ILE A 261 -18.80 -5.91 -3.95
CA ILE A 261 -17.47 -5.96 -3.32
C ILE A 261 -16.98 -7.40 -3.27
N ASP A 262 -15.93 -7.68 -4.03
CA ASP A 262 -15.25 -8.96 -4.07
C ASP A 262 -13.79 -8.78 -3.60
N HIS A 263 -13.44 -9.40 -2.48
CA HIS A 263 -12.08 -9.37 -1.93
C HIS A 263 -11.15 -10.38 -2.62
N ASP A 264 -11.70 -11.33 -3.36
CA ASP A 264 -10.96 -12.36 -4.06
C ASP A 264 -10.71 -11.98 -5.54
N MET A 265 -11.10 -10.76 -5.95
CA MET A 265 -10.87 -10.21 -7.29
C MET A 265 -9.36 -10.18 -7.60
N LYS A 266 -8.98 -10.75 -8.75
CA LYS A 266 -7.59 -10.82 -9.22
C LYS A 266 -7.39 -9.93 -10.43
N ASP A 267 -6.16 -9.46 -10.62
CA ASP A 267 -5.76 -8.75 -11.82
C ASP A 267 -5.96 -9.62 -13.07
N GLU A 268 -6.50 -9.02 -14.13
CA GLU A 268 -6.68 -9.65 -15.43
C GLU A 268 -5.79 -8.95 -16.46
N VAL A 269 -5.03 -9.73 -17.23
CA VAL A 269 -4.24 -9.21 -18.36
C VAL A 269 -5.07 -9.32 -19.63
N LEU A 270 -5.36 -8.17 -20.25
CA LEU A 270 -6.15 -8.09 -21.47
C LEU A 270 -5.25 -7.78 -22.67
N ASP A 271 -5.29 -8.66 -23.68
CA ASP A 271 -4.62 -8.44 -24.97
C ASP A 271 -5.56 -7.72 -25.95
N ILE A 272 -5.37 -6.41 -26.12
CA ILE A 272 -6.22 -5.58 -26.99
C ILE A 272 -5.41 -5.13 -28.21
N PRO A 273 -5.79 -5.56 -29.43
CA PRO A 273 -5.16 -5.06 -30.65
C PRO A 273 -5.57 -3.61 -30.89
N VAL A 274 -4.59 -2.69 -30.92
CA VAL A 274 -4.80 -1.26 -31.17
C VAL A 274 -3.96 -0.79 -32.35
N GLY A 275 -4.51 0.13 -33.16
CA GLY A 275 -3.80 0.72 -34.29
C GLY A 275 -3.04 2.01 -33.96
N ALA A 276 -3.34 2.64 -32.81
CA ALA A 276 -2.69 3.85 -32.34
C ALA A 276 -2.81 3.98 -30.82
N ILE A 277 -1.87 4.69 -30.21
CA ILE A 277 -1.80 4.98 -28.77
C ILE A 277 -1.69 6.50 -28.59
N VAL A 278 -2.50 7.08 -27.71
CA VAL A 278 -2.41 8.49 -27.32
C VAL A 278 -1.95 8.55 -25.86
N VAL A 279 -0.76 9.09 -25.62
CA VAL A 279 -0.19 9.26 -24.28
C VAL A 279 -0.68 10.58 -23.70
N ALA A 280 -1.47 10.50 -22.63
CA ALA A 280 -2.09 11.64 -21.97
C ALA A 280 -1.97 11.57 -20.44
N THR A 281 -0.83 11.12 -19.93
CA THR A 281 -0.60 10.82 -18.50
C THR A 281 -0.55 12.06 -17.59
N GLY A 282 -0.66 13.26 -18.15
CA GLY A 282 -0.72 14.50 -17.37
C GLY A 282 0.62 14.86 -16.73
N TYR A 283 0.57 15.25 -15.46
CA TYR A 283 1.71 15.73 -14.68
C TYR A 283 1.47 15.46 -13.18
N LYS A 284 2.52 15.58 -12.37
CA LYS A 284 2.43 15.64 -10.91
C LYS A 284 2.96 16.97 -10.39
N THR A 285 2.57 17.38 -9.18
CA THR A 285 3.10 18.59 -8.56
C THR A 285 4.49 18.36 -7.97
N PHE A 286 5.38 19.35 -8.12
CA PHE A 286 6.69 19.36 -7.49
C PHE A 286 6.59 19.18 -5.96
N ASP A 287 7.49 18.39 -5.40
CA ASP A 287 7.59 18.19 -3.96
C ASP A 287 8.14 19.43 -3.24
N HIS A 288 7.23 20.20 -2.67
CA HIS A 288 7.55 21.44 -1.94
C HIS A 288 8.43 21.23 -0.69
N THR A 289 8.55 20.01 -0.15
CA THR A 289 9.38 19.76 1.06
C THR A 289 10.87 19.99 0.82
N VAL A 290 11.31 19.98 -0.45
CA VAL A 290 12.67 20.32 -0.88
C VAL A 290 13.02 21.80 -0.60
N TYR A 291 12.01 22.67 -0.43
CA TYR A 291 12.17 24.06 -0.02
C TYR A 291 12.10 24.19 1.52
N GLY A 292 13.14 23.71 2.20
CA GLY A 292 13.27 23.82 3.66
C GLY A 292 13.30 25.26 4.15
N GLU A 293 13.84 26.18 3.36
CA GLU A 293 13.83 27.62 3.59
C GLU A 293 12.41 28.22 3.63
N TYR A 294 11.45 27.61 2.93
CA TYR A 294 10.03 27.99 2.98
C TYR A 294 9.26 27.19 4.05
N GLY A 295 9.93 26.34 4.81
CA GLY A 295 9.30 25.50 5.82
C GLY A 295 8.40 24.41 5.24
N GLY A 296 8.61 24.01 3.98
CA GLY A 296 7.90 22.88 3.37
C GLY A 296 8.06 21.62 4.22
N GLY A 297 6.95 21.01 4.61
CA GLY A 297 6.92 19.87 5.54
C GLY A 297 7.21 20.19 7.03
N LYS A 298 7.64 21.41 7.36
CA LYS A 298 7.94 21.84 8.75
C LYS A 298 6.78 22.57 9.40
N TYR A 299 6.15 23.49 8.68
CA TYR A 299 5.04 24.30 9.19
C TYR A 299 3.71 23.83 8.58
N ALA A 300 2.76 23.46 9.44
CA ALA A 300 1.44 23.00 8.98
C ALA A 300 0.67 24.05 8.15
N ASP A 301 0.89 25.34 8.41
CA ASP A 301 0.25 26.45 7.69
C ASP A 301 1.00 26.87 6.40
N VAL A 302 1.99 26.08 5.97
CA VAL A 302 2.60 26.19 4.63
C VAL A 302 2.01 25.08 3.79
N ILE A 303 1.17 25.46 2.83
CA ILE A 303 0.47 24.53 1.93
C ILE A 303 0.83 24.77 0.48
N THR A 304 0.52 23.84 -0.41
CA THR A 304 0.68 23.99 -1.86
C THR A 304 -0.55 24.63 -2.50
N GLY A 305 -0.38 25.19 -3.71
CA GLY A 305 -1.51 25.67 -4.52
C GLY A 305 -2.58 24.59 -4.73
N LEU A 306 -2.20 23.32 -4.93
CA LEU A 306 -3.15 22.22 -5.10
C LEU A 306 -3.89 21.88 -3.80
N GLN A 307 -3.23 21.96 -2.63
CA GLN A 307 -3.91 21.81 -1.35
C GLN A 307 -4.95 22.92 -1.14
N LEU A 308 -4.62 24.18 -1.49
CA LEU A 308 -5.58 25.27 -1.44
C LEU A 308 -6.77 25.05 -2.39
N GLU A 309 -6.56 24.50 -3.60
CA GLU A 309 -7.67 24.10 -4.48
C GLU A 309 -8.61 23.10 -3.81
N ARG A 310 -8.07 22.12 -3.06
CA ARG A 310 -8.89 21.16 -2.34
C ARG A 310 -9.67 21.80 -1.20
N LEU A 311 -9.10 22.78 -0.50
CA LEU A 311 -9.81 23.54 0.54
C LEU A 311 -10.93 24.41 -0.04
N LEU A 312 -10.66 25.12 -1.15
CA LEU A 312 -11.65 25.96 -1.85
C LEU A 312 -12.78 25.17 -2.52
N SER A 313 -12.58 23.86 -2.74
CA SER A 313 -13.56 23.01 -3.41
C SER A 313 -14.74 22.67 -2.49
N ALA A 314 -15.97 22.89 -2.94
CA ALA A 314 -17.17 22.52 -2.18
C ALA A 314 -17.27 21.00 -1.89
N SER A 315 -16.73 20.16 -2.76
CA SER A 315 -16.56 18.71 -2.55
C SER A 315 -15.18 18.37 -1.97
N GLY A 316 -14.52 19.37 -1.39
CA GLY A 316 -13.25 19.27 -0.69
C GLY A 316 -13.39 18.64 0.69
N PRO A 317 -12.27 18.27 1.33
CA PRO A 317 -12.27 17.71 2.68
C PRO A 317 -12.83 18.66 3.75
N THR A 318 -12.87 19.97 3.46
CA THR A 318 -13.40 21.02 4.35
C THR A 318 -14.73 21.59 3.86
N GLY A 319 -15.38 20.97 2.87
CA GLY A 319 -16.67 21.43 2.35
C GLY A 319 -16.64 22.79 1.64
N GLY A 320 -15.46 23.25 1.22
CA GLY A 320 -15.26 24.57 0.61
C GLY A 320 -14.72 25.64 1.57
N GLU A 321 -14.63 25.33 2.87
CA GLU A 321 -14.11 26.26 3.87
C GLU A 321 -12.57 26.29 3.85
N VAL A 322 -12.01 27.50 3.74
CA VAL A 322 -10.56 27.70 3.82
C VAL A 322 -10.15 27.87 5.28
N VAL A 323 -9.50 26.84 5.82
CA VAL A 323 -9.02 26.78 7.20
C VAL A 323 -7.52 26.55 7.27
N ARG A 324 -6.90 27.02 8.35
CA ARG A 324 -5.50 26.77 8.67
C ARG A 324 -5.32 25.33 9.15
N PRO A 325 -4.39 24.55 8.58
CA PRO A 325 -4.18 23.17 9.00
C PRO A 325 -3.74 23.03 10.46
N SER A 326 -3.08 24.04 11.04
CA SER A 326 -2.59 23.97 12.42
C SER A 326 -3.67 24.07 13.50
N ASP A 327 -4.74 24.84 13.28
CA ASP A 327 -5.73 25.16 14.32
C ASP A 327 -7.18 25.25 13.83
N GLY A 328 -7.44 25.05 12.54
CA GLY A 328 -8.78 25.06 11.95
C GLY A 328 -9.40 26.46 11.80
N SER A 329 -8.68 27.53 12.14
CA SER A 329 -9.19 28.90 12.00
C SER A 329 -9.10 29.43 10.56
N HIS A 330 -9.95 30.39 10.20
CA HIS A 330 -9.90 31.04 8.89
C HIS A 330 -8.70 32.00 8.80
N PRO A 331 -7.85 31.92 7.76
CA PRO A 331 -6.72 32.82 7.59
C PRO A 331 -7.19 34.22 7.15
N LYS A 332 -6.66 35.29 7.75
CA LYS A 332 -6.96 36.68 7.33
C LYS A 332 -5.84 37.29 6.49
N THR A 333 -4.62 36.77 6.59
CA THR A 333 -3.50 37.15 5.71
C THR A 333 -2.91 35.92 5.03
N VAL A 334 -2.96 35.91 3.70
CA VAL A 334 -2.45 34.81 2.86
C VAL A 334 -1.33 35.29 1.96
N VAL A 335 -0.20 34.59 1.98
CA VAL A 335 0.97 34.92 1.16
C VAL A 335 1.25 33.80 0.16
N PHE A 336 1.24 34.13 -1.12
CA PHE A 336 1.60 33.23 -2.20
C PHE A 336 3.06 33.42 -2.60
N ILE A 337 3.76 32.31 -2.87
CA ILE A 337 5.14 32.31 -3.34
C ILE A 337 5.18 31.67 -4.72
N SER A 338 5.52 32.46 -5.74
CA SER A 338 5.63 31.97 -7.12
C SER A 338 6.87 31.10 -7.33
N CYS A 339 6.87 30.35 -8.45
CA CYS A 339 8.05 29.66 -8.97
C CYS A 339 8.66 28.61 -8.00
N VAL A 340 7.86 28.00 -7.13
CA VAL A 340 8.33 26.93 -6.24
C VAL A 340 8.49 25.66 -7.08
N GLY A 341 9.71 25.16 -7.25
CA GLY A 341 9.98 24.02 -8.15
C GLY A 341 9.95 24.40 -9.62
N SER A 342 10.24 25.65 -9.97
CA SER A 342 10.32 26.13 -11.35
C SER A 342 11.24 27.33 -11.46
N ARG A 343 11.95 27.47 -12.57
CA ARG A 343 12.95 28.53 -12.79
C ARG A 343 13.98 28.60 -11.66
N ASP A 344 14.38 27.44 -11.16
CA ASP A 344 15.30 27.25 -10.05
C ASP A 344 16.30 26.14 -10.37
N GLU A 345 17.45 26.55 -10.94
CA GLU A 345 18.52 25.63 -11.32
C GLU A 345 19.14 24.92 -10.11
N GLN A 346 19.17 25.57 -8.94
CA GLN A 346 19.72 24.98 -7.71
C GLN A 346 18.88 23.80 -7.21
N LYS A 347 17.60 23.77 -7.56
CA LYS A 347 16.66 22.68 -7.24
C LYS A 347 16.42 21.76 -8.45
N GLY A 348 17.23 21.87 -9.51
CA GLY A 348 17.18 21.00 -10.70
C GLY A 348 15.99 21.26 -11.64
N ARG A 349 15.37 22.44 -11.60
CA ARG A 349 14.18 22.78 -12.39
C ARG A 349 14.33 24.13 -13.07
N SER A 350 14.98 24.18 -14.22
CA SER A 350 15.25 25.43 -14.96
C SER A 350 14.03 25.97 -15.72
N TYR A 351 13.04 25.13 -16.03
CA TYR A 351 11.88 25.51 -16.83
C TYR A 351 10.78 26.23 -16.03
N CYS A 352 9.85 26.85 -16.73
CA CYS A 352 8.68 27.49 -16.14
C CYS A 352 7.46 26.56 -16.23
N SER A 353 6.71 26.44 -15.13
CA SER A 353 5.46 25.66 -15.11
C SER A 353 4.25 26.34 -15.75
N LYS A 354 4.44 27.52 -16.37
CA LYS A 354 3.49 28.25 -17.21
C LYS A 354 2.20 28.74 -16.54
N PHE A 355 1.45 27.89 -15.86
CA PHE A 355 0.12 28.18 -15.33
C PHE A 355 0.12 28.71 -13.89
N CYS A 356 1.26 28.64 -13.17
CA CYS A 356 1.31 29.00 -11.74
C CYS A 356 1.00 30.46 -11.44
N CYS A 357 1.38 31.39 -12.33
CA CYS A 357 1.00 32.80 -12.20
C CYS A 357 -0.52 32.97 -12.22
N MET A 358 -1.21 32.22 -13.08
CA MET A 358 -2.64 32.37 -13.31
C MET A 358 -3.48 31.73 -12.20
N TYR A 359 -3.13 30.54 -11.71
CA TYR A 359 -3.89 29.99 -10.58
C TYR A 359 -3.69 30.77 -9.30
N MET A 360 -2.53 31.39 -9.05
CA MET A 360 -2.36 32.24 -7.86
C MET A 360 -3.30 33.45 -7.93
N ALA A 361 -3.38 34.10 -9.10
CA ALA A 361 -4.35 35.17 -9.31
C ALA A 361 -5.79 34.69 -9.11
N LYS A 362 -6.12 33.49 -9.62
CA LYS A 362 -7.45 32.87 -9.46
C LYS A 362 -7.76 32.61 -7.99
N GLN A 363 -6.84 31.96 -7.28
CA GLN A 363 -6.99 31.62 -5.87
C GLN A 363 -7.07 32.86 -5.00
N ALA A 364 -6.30 33.91 -5.29
CA ALA A 364 -6.38 35.18 -4.56
C ALA A 364 -7.75 35.86 -4.75
N ILE A 365 -8.31 35.86 -5.97
CA ILE A 365 -9.68 36.33 -6.23
C ILE A 365 -10.69 35.49 -5.45
N MET A 366 -10.61 34.15 -5.56
CA MET A 366 -11.55 33.25 -4.89
C MET A 366 -11.52 33.37 -3.37
N LEU A 367 -10.33 33.55 -2.77
CA LEU A 367 -10.20 33.82 -1.34
C LEU A 367 -10.92 35.10 -0.92
N LYS A 368 -10.80 36.16 -1.73
CA LYS A 368 -11.43 37.45 -1.47
C LYS A 368 -12.95 37.41 -1.68
N GLU A 369 -13.43 36.62 -2.64
CA GLU A 369 -14.86 36.35 -2.84
C GLU A 369 -15.43 35.52 -1.67
N HIS A 370 -14.66 34.58 -1.14
CA HIS A 370 -15.07 33.74 -0.02
C HIS A 370 -15.10 34.50 1.31
N ASP A 371 -14.07 35.33 1.58
CA ASP A 371 -13.99 36.21 2.73
C ASP A 371 -13.38 37.57 2.32
N PRO A 372 -14.21 38.64 2.24
CA PRO A 372 -13.77 39.98 1.85
C PRO A 372 -12.68 40.58 2.75
N GLU A 373 -12.53 40.11 3.99
CA GLU A 373 -11.52 40.60 4.92
C GLU A 373 -10.13 40.01 4.67
N VAL A 374 -10.02 38.96 3.87
CA VAL A 374 -8.73 38.33 3.56
C VAL A 374 -7.84 39.28 2.76
N GLN A 375 -6.59 39.44 3.19
CA GLN A 375 -5.57 40.15 2.43
C GLN A 375 -4.59 39.16 1.80
N CYS A 376 -4.50 39.21 0.47
CA CYS A 376 -3.60 38.37 -0.33
C CYS A 376 -2.34 39.16 -0.75
N TYR A 377 -1.18 38.52 -0.63
CA TYR A 377 0.11 39.00 -1.14
C TYR A 377 0.71 37.96 -2.08
N ILE A 378 1.23 38.35 -3.23
CA ILE A 378 1.88 37.44 -4.20
C ILE A 378 3.32 37.87 -4.42
N PHE A 379 4.28 37.05 -3.98
CA PHE A 379 5.70 37.21 -4.32
C PHE A 379 5.99 36.60 -5.68
N TYR A 380 6.47 37.42 -6.61
CA TYR A 380 6.71 37.01 -7.99
C TYR A 380 8.05 37.50 -8.56
N ILE A 381 8.57 36.77 -9.56
CA ILE A 381 9.71 37.23 -10.37
C ILE A 381 9.20 38.02 -11.58
N ASP A 382 8.38 37.35 -12.39
CA ASP A 382 7.68 37.91 -13.55
C ASP A 382 6.25 37.37 -13.56
N ILE A 383 5.27 38.22 -13.91
CA ILE A 383 3.90 37.79 -14.16
C ILE A 383 3.85 37.23 -15.58
N ARG A 384 3.61 35.92 -15.71
CA ARG A 384 3.49 35.24 -17.02
C ARG A 384 2.02 34.99 -17.33
N ALA A 385 1.35 36.02 -17.81
CA ALA A 385 -0.04 36.01 -18.20
C ALA A 385 -0.20 35.83 -19.72
N ALA A 386 0.39 34.76 -20.26
CA ALA A 386 0.38 34.48 -21.69
C ALA A 386 -0.87 33.68 -22.08
N GLY A 387 -1.85 34.36 -22.67
CA GLY A 387 -3.13 33.78 -23.08
C GLY A 387 -4.12 34.89 -23.41
N LYS A 388 -5.26 34.55 -24.01
CA LYS A 388 -6.33 35.51 -24.21
C LYS A 388 -6.92 35.90 -22.85
N ASP A 389 -7.02 37.20 -22.58
CA ASP A 389 -7.59 37.78 -21.36
C ASP A 389 -6.82 37.46 -20.05
N PHE A 390 -5.60 36.91 -20.12
CA PHE A 390 -4.83 36.54 -18.94
C PHE A 390 -4.20 37.76 -18.25
N ASP A 391 -3.74 38.77 -19.00
CA ASP A 391 -3.22 40.01 -18.42
C ASP A 391 -4.34 40.74 -17.68
N GLU A 392 -5.50 40.88 -18.32
CA GLU A 392 -6.71 41.45 -17.74
C GLU A 392 -7.11 40.72 -16.46
N PHE A 393 -7.02 39.39 -16.44
CA PHE A 393 -7.32 38.58 -15.25
C PHE A 393 -6.33 38.84 -14.10
N ALA A 394 -5.02 38.93 -14.39
CA ALA A 394 -4.01 39.26 -13.38
C ALA A 394 -4.18 40.70 -12.85
N ARG A 395 -4.46 41.67 -13.73
CA ARG A 395 -4.77 43.05 -13.32
C ARG A 395 -6.04 43.12 -12.49
N ARG A 396 -7.07 42.34 -12.81
CA ARG A 396 -8.31 42.27 -12.02
C ARG A 396 -8.03 41.84 -10.58
N ALA A 397 -7.18 40.84 -10.36
CA ALA A 397 -6.79 40.43 -9.02
C ALA A 397 -6.14 41.58 -8.22
N GLN A 398 -5.38 42.45 -8.88
CA GLN A 398 -4.73 43.63 -8.27
C GLN A 398 -5.71 44.78 -8.02
N GLN A 399 -6.45 45.17 -9.06
CA GLN A 399 -7.22 46.41 -9.11
C GLN A 399 -8.59 46.29 -8.44
N GLU A 400 -9.29 45.17 -8.65
CA GLU A 400 -10.65 44.96 -8.16
C GLU A 400 -10.65 44.22 -6.80
N TYR A 401 -9.76 43.25 -6.63
CA TYR A 401 -9.71 42.41 -5.42
C TYR A 401 -8.61 42.81 -4.43
N GLY A 402 -7.81 43.84 -4.74
CA GLY A 402 -6.81 44.40 -3.84
C GLY A 402 -5.64 43.47 -3.49
N THR A 403 -5.34 42.48 -4.34
CA THR A 403 -4.18 41.60 -4.15
C THR A 403 -2.89 42.37 -4.38
N ILE A 404 -1.97 42.34 -3.42
CA ILE A 404 -0.69 43.06 -3.50
C ILE A 404 0.36 42.18 -4.16
N TYR A 405 0.96 42.64 -5.24
CA TYR A 405 2.00 41.93 -5.97
C TYR A 405 3.37 42.51 -5.63
N LEU A 406 4.26 41.69 -5.09
CA LEU A 406 5.59 42.09 -4.65
C LEU A 406 6.63 41.43 -5.55
N ARG A 407 7.40 42.25 -6.26
CA ARG A 407 8.38 41.73 -7.20
C ARG A 407 9.66 41.37 -6.46
N GLY A 408 9.89 40.09 -6.24
CA GLY A 408 11.12 39.58 -5.66
C GLY A 408 10.94 38.16 -5.16
N ARG A 409 12.08 37.49 -4.91
CA ARG A 409 12.08 36.15 -4.32
C ARG A 409 11.97 36.23 -2.80
N VAL A 410 11.24 35.28 -2.23
CA VAL A 410 11.27 35.04 -0.79
C VAL A 410 12.62 34.42 -0.44
N SER A 411 13.22 34.88 0.65
CA SER A 411 14.48 34.35 1.17
C SER A 411 14.25 33.16 2.09
N HIS A 412 13.37 33.31 3.09
CA HIS A 412 13.05 32.28 4.06
C HIS A 412 11.74 32.60 4.81
N ILE A 413 11.24 31.61 5.54
CA ILE A 413 10.07 31.70 6.41
C ILE A 413 10.43 31.23 7.82
N PHE A 414 10.02 32.01 8.83
CA PHE A 414 10.15 31.60 10.22
C PHE A 414 8.85 31.83 11.00
N ARG A 415 8.70 31.11 12.12
CA ARG A 415 7.53 31.24 12.99
C ARG A 415 7.77 32.33 14.04
N ASN A 416 6.84 33.27 14.15
CA ASN A 416 6.83 34.27 15.22
C ASN A 416 5.50 34.19 15.98
N GLY A 417 5.52 33.50 17.13
CA GLY A 417 4.32 33.21 17.90
C GLY A 417 3.34 32.33 17.12
N LYS A 418 2.12 32.84 16.91
CA LYS A 418 1.05 32.12 16.19
C LYS A 418 1.11 32.29 14.66
N LYS A 419 1.85 33.27 14.15
CA LYS A 419 1.93 33.57 12.70
C LYS A 419 3.26 33.10 12.10
N LEU A 420 3.25 32.95 10.78
CA LEU A 420 4.45 32.79 9.97
C LEU A 420 4.91 34.19 9.50
N VAL A 421 6.21 34.42 9.41
CA VAL A 421 6.76 35.65 8.83
C VAL A 421 7.48 35.28 7.55
N VAL A 422 7.02 35.87 6.43
CA VAL A 422 7.60 35.67 5.11
C VAL A 422 8.55 36.81 4.82
N CYS A 423 9.84 36.51 4.68
CA CYS A 423 10.89 37.48 4.44
C CYS A 423 11.33 37.45 2.98
N GLY A 424 11.13 38.54 2.26
CA GLY A 424 11.55 38.68 0.87
C GLY A 424 12.11 40.06 0.58
N GLU A 425 12.29 40.34 -0.71
CA GLU A 425 12.66 41.66 -1.20
C GLU A 425 11.55 42.19 -2.11
N ASP A 426 11.27 43.49 -2.04
CA ASP A 426 10.61 44.20 -3.14
C ASP A 426 11.69 44.90 -3.98
N SER A 427 12.03 44.25 -5.09
CA SER A 427 13.04 44.70 -6.05
C SER A 427 12.66 45.98 -6.79
N LEU A 428 11.37 46.38 -6.81
CA LEU A 428 10.96 47.63 -7.45
C LEU A 428 11.39 48.85 -6.63
N ILE A 429 11.45 48.70 -5.31
CA ILE A 429 11.88 49.75 -4.38
C ILE A 429 13.25 49.46 -3.73
N GLY A 430 13.80 48.26 -3.96
CA GLY A 430 15.10 47.81 -3.44
C GLY A 430 15.13 47.69 -1.92
N ARG A 431 14.05 47.21 -1.30
CA ARG A 431 13.95 47.08 0.16
C ARG A 431 13.52 45.68 0.59
N PRO A 432 14.05 45.17 1.72
CA PRO A 432 13.52 43.96 2.33
C PRO A 432 12.10 44.20 2.83
N VAL A 433 11.27 43.17 2.73
CA VAL A 433 9.88 43.15 3.19
C VAL A 433 9.64 41.94 4.07
N GLU A 434 8.93 42.15 5.18
CA GLU A 434 8.51 41.09 6.09
C GLU A 434 6.98 41.13 6.21
N ILE A 435 6.34 40.00 5.90
CA ILE A 435 4.88 39.91 5.92
C ILE A 435 4.44 38.83 6.91
N PRO A 436 3.74 39.20 7.99
CA PRO A 436 3.11 38.23 8.88
C PRO A 436 1.92 37.57 8.17
N ALA A 437 2.00 36.26 7.96
CA ALA A 437 1.00 35.44 7.28
C ALA A 437 0.33 34.46 8.25
N ASP A 438 -0.98 34.29 8.08
CA ASP A 438 -1.76 33.24 8.74
C ASP A 438 -1.67 31.93 7.95
N LEU A 439 -1.55 32.03 6.62
CA LEU A 439 -1.36 30.91 5.70
C LEU A 439 -0.37 31.29 4.60
N VAL A 440 0.54 30.38 4.25
CA VAL A 440 1.46 30.55 3.12
C VAL A 440 1.14 29.49 2.07
N VAL A 441 1.05 29.92 0.81
CA VAL A 441 0.70 29.08 -0.33
C VAL A 441 1.87 29.02 -1.30
N LEU A 442 2.47 27.84 -1.42
CA LEU A 442 3.56 27.58 -2.34
C LEU A 442 3.00 27.24 -3.71
N ALA A 443 3.31 28.07 -4.70
CA ALA A 443 2.89 27.84 -6.07
C ALA A 443 3.81 26.81 -6.73
N THR A 444 3.58 25.54 -6.41
CA THR A 444 4.36 24.40 -6.89
C THR A 444 4.27 24.24 -8.41
N GLY A 445 5.41 23.95 -9.02
CA GLY A 445 5.55 23.62 -10.43
C GLY A 445 4.99 22.24 -10.79
N ALA A 446 4.92 21.98 -12.09
CA ALA A 446 4.58 20.70 -12.67
C ALA A 446 5.83 19.89 -12.99
N GLU A 447 5.77 18.59 -12.72
CA GLU A 447 6.76 17.58 -13.10
C GLU A 447 6.08 16.49 -13.91
N ALA A 448 6.86 15.71 -14.66
CA ALA A 448 6.34 14.54 -15.35
C ALA A 448 5.65 13.57 -14.38
N SER A 449 4.59 12.90 -14.85
CA SER A 449 3.83 11.92 -14.06
C SER A 449 4.74 10.78 -13.58
N ASP A 450 4.37 10.15 -12.46
CA ASP A 450 5.07 8.96 -11.99
C ASP A 450 5.05 7.86 -13.06
N GLY A 451 6.18 7.16 -13.22
CA GLY A 451 6.36 6.13 -14.26
C GLY A 451 6.47 6.65 -15.70
N ALA A 452 6.55 7.96 -15.95
CA ALA A 452 6.62 8.50 -17.31
C ALA A 452 7.81 7.94 -18.13
N ALA A 453 8.99 7.81 -17.52
CA ALA A 453 10.17 7.26 -18.17
C ALA A 453 10.01 5.77 -18.53
N ASP A 454 9.42 4.98 -17.64
CA ASP A 454 9.18 3.55 -17.86
C ASP A 454 8.14 3.33 -18.97
N LEU A 455 7.10 4.18 -18.99
CA LEU A 455 6.14 4.20 -20.09
C LEU A 455 6.81 4.60 -21.41
N ALA A 456 7.70 5.58 -21.39
CA ALA A 456 8.45 5.98 -22.58
C ALA A 456 9.27 4.83 -23.15
N GLN A 457 9.95 4.06 -22.30
CA GLN A 457 10.73 2.90 -22.68
C GLN A 457 9.85 1.77 -23.24
N THR A 458 8.70 1.52 -22.59
CA THR A 458 7.72 0.52 -23.04
C THR A 458 7.18 0.84 -24.42
N LEU A 459 6.82 2.12 -24.65
CA LEU A 459 6.30 2.62 -25.92
C LEU A 459 7.39 2.95 -26.95
N LYS A 460 8.67 2.89 -26.55
CA LYS A 460 9.84 3.24 -27.37
C LYS A 460 9.75 4.67 -27.94
N ILE A 461 9.43 5.62 -27.09
CA ILE A 461 9.37 7.06 -27.42
C ILE A 461 10.38 7.86 -26.60
N SER A 462 10.78 9.02 -27.11
CA SER A 462 11.78 9.88 -26.48
C SER A 462 11.20 10.72 -25.35
N TYR A 463 12.03 11.02 -24.34
CA TYR A 463 11.73 11.93 -23.24
C TYR A 463 12.94 12.80 -22.89
N ASP A 464 12.71 13.95 -22.27
CA ASP A 464 13.74 14.93 -21.91
C ASP A 464 14.39 14.61 -20.55
N THR A 465 15.36 15.44 -20.13
CA THR A 465 16.05 15.28 -18.84
C THR A 465 15.13 15.48 -17.62
N ASN A 466 13.92 15.99 -17.82
CA ASN A 466 12.90 16.19 -16.79
C ASN A 466 11.78 15.14 -16.88
N ASN A 467 11.97 14.11 -17.72
CA ASN A 467 11.04 13.01 -17.98
C ASN A 467 9.74 13.41 -18.70
N PHE A 468 9.65 14.59 -19.30
CA PHE A 468 8.55 14.91 -20.21
C PHE A 468 8.78 14.26 -21.58
N PHE A 469 7.72 13.79 -22.22
CA PHE A 469 7.83 13.21 -23.55
C PHE A 469 8.22 14.27 -24.59
N ILE A 470 9.03 13.88 -25.56
CA ILE A 470 9.48 14.77 -26.63
C ILE A 470 8.65 14.53 -27.89
N GLU A 471 8.03 15.59 -28.40
CA GLU A 471 7.36 15.58 -29.70
C GLU A 471 8.36 15.41 -30.86
N ALA A 472 7.88 14.88 -31.98
CA ALA A 472 8.68 14.66 -33.19
C ALA A 472 9.25 15.98 -33.74
N HIS A 473 8.47 17.06 -33.65
CA HIS A 473 8.94 18.40 -34.00
C HIS A 473 8.10 19.49 -33.30
N PRO A 474 8.71 20.45 -32.57
CA PRO A 474 7.98 21.42 -31.73
C PRO A 474 6.89 22.25 -32.41
N LYS A 475 7.06 22.52 -33.71
CA LYS A 475 6.10 23.31 -34.52
C LYS A 475 5.27 22.49 -35.52
N LEU A 476 5.92 21.64 -36.31
CA LEU A 476 5.29 20.92 -37.42
C LEU A 476 4.53 19.67 -36.98
N ARG A 477 5.02 19.00 -35.93
CA ARG A 477 4.48 17.71 -35.44
C ARG A 477 4.42 17.72 -33.91
N PRO A 478 3.66 18.65 -33.29
CA PRO A 478 3.71 18.88 -31.84
C PRO A 478 3.02 17.79 -31.00
N VAL A 479 2.16 16.97 -31.63
CA VAL A 479 1.38 15.88 -30.98
C VAL A 479 1.85 14.49 -31.41
N GLU A 480 2.85 14.41 -32.28
CA GLU A 480 3.32 13.13 -32.84
C GLU A 480 4.65 12.77 -32.19
N THR A 481 4.96 11.49 -32.07
CA THR A 481 6.30 11.04 -31.66
C THR A 481 7.11 10.59 -32.88
N GLN A 482 8.38 10.23 -32.67
CA GLN A 482 9.19 9.58 -33.72
C GLN A 482 8.72 8.15 -34.03
N THR A 483 7.88 7.58 -33.16
CA THR A 483 7.30 6.25 -33.34
C THR A 483 5.90 6.42 -33.91
N ASP A 484 5.73 6.00 -35.18
CA ASP A 484 4.44 6.08 -35.85
C ASP A 484 3.35 5.34 -35.09
N GLY A 485 2.14 5.89 -35.08
CA GLY A 485 1.01 5.37 -34.32
C GLY A 485 1.00 5.77 -32.83
N ILE A 486 2.05 6.45 -32.33
CA ILE A 486 2.08 6.96 -30.95
C ILE A 486 2.04 8.49 -30.95
N PHE A 487 1.02 9.03 -30.30
CA PHE A 487 0.72 10.46 -30.20
C PHE A 487 0.76 10.94 -28.75
N LEU A 488 0.89 12.24 -28.54
CA LEU A 488 1.01 12.88 -27.24
C LEU A 488 -0.11 13.91 -27.03
N ALA A 489 -0.63 14.02 -25.81
CA ALA A 489 -1.67 14.98 -25.45
C ALA A 489 -1.50 15.54 -24.03
N GLY A 490 -1.82 16.82 -23.85
CA GLY A 490 -1.78 17.50 -22.55
C GLY A 490 -0.38 17.75 -21.96
N CYS A 491 -0.29 17.75 -20.63
CA CYS A 491 0.90 18.13 -19.87
C CYS A 491 2.03 17.10 -19.87
N CYS A 492 1.83 15.92 -20.44
CA CYS A 492 2.87 14.88 -20.49
C CYS A 492 4.09 15.29 -21.35
N VAL A 493 3.91 16.28 -22.23
CA VAL A 493 4.97 16.90 -23.06
C VAL A 493 5.58 18.14 -22.39
N GLY A 494 5.01 18.60 -21.28
CA GLY A 494 5.46 19.77 -20.55
C GLY A 494 4.32 20.66 -20.07
N PRO A 495 4.60 21.60 -19.14
CA PRO A 495 3.57 22.39 -18.46
C PRO A 495 2.73 23.24 -19.42
N ARG A 496 1.42 23.02 -19.40
CA ARG A 496 0.40 23.70 -20.22
C ARG A 496 -0.86 23.94 -19.41
N ASP A 497 -1.69 24.89 -19.82
CA ASP A 497 -2.98 25.11 -19.17
C ASP A 497 -4.07 24.18 -19.75
N ILE A 498 -5.30 24.32 -19.24
CA ILE A 498 -6.44 23.49 -19.66
C ILE A 498 -6.81 23.74 -21.14
N PRO A 499 -7.02 24.99 -21.61
CA PRO A 499 -7.31 25.26 -23.03
C PRO A 499 -6.28 24.66 -23.99
N GLU A 500 -4.99 24.82 -23.67
CA GLU A 500 -3.93 24.24 -24.48
C GLU A 500 -3.94 22.72 -24.45
N SER A 501 -4.19 22.11 -23.29
CA SER A 501 -4.28 20.66 -23.16
C SER A 501 -5.46 20.08 -23.96
N VAL A 502 -6.61 20.77 -23.97
CA VAL A 502 -7.79 20.39 -24.76
C VAL A 502 -7.51 20.52 -26.26
N ALA A 503 -6.86 21.61 -26.69
CA ALA A 503 -6.43 21.78 -28.07
C ALA A 503 -5.41 20.71 -28.49
N HIS A 504 -4.49 20.36 -27.60
CA HIS A 504 -3.49 19.32 -27.82
C HIS A 504 -4.13 17.94 -27.99
N GLY A 505 -5.10 17.59 -27.13
CA GLY A 505 -5.89 16.35 -27.27
C GLY A 505 -6.69 16.30 -28.58
N SER A 506 -7.30 17.42 -28.99
CA SER A 506 -8.02 17.51 -30.26
C SER A 506 -7.08 17.30 -31.47
N ALA A 507 -5.87 17.88 -31.41
CA ALA A 507 -4.87 17.70 -32.44
C ALA A 507 -4.33 16.26 -32.52
N ALA A 508 -4.11 15.60 -31.37
CA ALA A 508 -3.72 14.19 -31.32
C ALA A 508 -4.81 13.28 -31.90
N ALA A 509 -6.09 13.55 -31.58
CA ALA A 509 -7.23 12.84 -32.16
C ALA A 509 -7.29 13.02 -33.69
N ALA A 510 -7.12 14.25 -34.18
CA ALA A 510 -7.11 14.53 -35.62
C ALA A 510 -5.98 13.77 -36.35
N LYS A 511 -4.79 13.69 -35.76
CA LYS A 511 -3.66 12.93 -36.33
C LYS A 511 -3.89 11.42 -36.29
N THR A 512 -4.53 10.92 -35.24
CA THR A 512 -4.96 9.52 -35.14
C THR A 512 -5.99 9.17 -36.23
N VAL A 513 -6.99 10.03 -36.42
CA VAL A 513 -7.99 9.84 -37.49
C VAL A 513 -7.33 9.90 -38.87
N ALA A 514 -6.37 10.81 -39.08
CA ALA A 514 -5.63 10.90 -40.33
C ALA A 514 -4.76 9.68 -40.62
N LEU A 515 -4.32 8.95 -39.59
CA LEU A 515 -3.63 7.67 -39.75
C LEU A 515 -4.61 6.58 -40.21
N PHE A 516 -5.79 6.51 -39.60
CA PHE A 516 -6.80 5.49 -39.91
C PHE A 516 -7.62 5.76 -41.17
N SER A 517 -7.63 7.00 -41.67
CA SER A 517 -8.33 7.33 -42.91
C SER A 517 -7.58 6.91 -44.18
N GLN A 518 -6.34 6.42 -44.04
CA GLN A 518 -5.52 5.97 -45.16
C GLN A 518 -5.75 4.48 -45.41
N GLU A 519 -6.02 4.11 -46.68
CA GLU A 519 -6.11 2.70 -47.09
C GLU A 519 -4.75 1.99 -47.03
N TYR A 520 -3.66 2.73 -47.21
CA TYR A 520 -2.30 2.23 -47.22
C TYR A 520 -1.39 3.15 -46.41
N LEU A 521 -0.52 2.56 -45.58
CA LEU A 521 0.52 3.28 -44.87
C LEU A 521 1.78 3.33 -45.72
N THR A 522 2.33 4.53 -45.91
CA THR A 522 3.61 4.70 -46.57
C THR A 522 4.73 4.57 -45.54
N THR A 523 5.62 3.60 -45.73
CA THR A 523 6.81 3.42 -44.90
C THR A 523 8.04 3.95 -45.62
N ASP A 524 9.02 4.43 -44.87
CA ASP A 524 10.32 4.80 -45.42
C ASP A 524 10.98 3.56 -46.07
N PRO A 525 11.39 3.60 -47.36
CA PRO A 525 12.04 2.47 -48.02
C PRO A 525 13.47 2.21 -47.51
N MET A 526 14.03 3.09 -46.68
CA MET A 526 15.36 2.97 -46.06
C MET A 526 15.35 1.96 -44.91
N VAL A 527 14.98 0.73 -45.22
CA VAL A 527 14.90 -0.39 -44.28
C VAL A 527 16.14 -1.27 -44.34
N SER A 528 16.37 -2.02 -43.27
CA SER A 528 17.43 -3.03 -43.23
C SER A 528 17.04 -4.25 -44.08
N THR A 529 18.02 -4.88 -44.69
CA THR A 529 17.89 -6.10 -45.49
C THR A 529 19.00 -7.07 -45.08
N ILE A 530 18.73 -8.37 -45.14
CA ILE A 530 19.69 -9.41 -44.77
C ILE A 530 19.90 -10.34 -45.96
N ASP A 531 21.15 -10.45 -46.41
CA ASP A 531 21.57 -11.39 -47.44
C ASP A 531 21.61 -12.81 -46.85
N ALA A 532 20.63 -13.62 -47.20
CA ALA A 532 20.48 -14.99 -46.73
C ALA A 532 21.67 -15.89 -47.10
N MET A 533 22.43 -15.56 -48.16
CA MET A 533 23.61 -16.34 -48.55
C MET A 533 24.81 -16.09 -47.63
N LYS A 534 24.88 -14.91 -47.01
CA LYS A 534 25.94 -14.53 -46.05
C LYS A 534 25.53 -14.72 -44.59
N CYS A 535 24.22 -14.80 -44.32
CA CYS A 535 23.70 -14.94 -42.98
C CYS A 535 24.07 -16.30 -42.37
N SER A 536 24.67 -16.28 -41.18
CA SER A 536 25.01 -17.48 -40.41
C SER A 536 23.90 -17.93 -39.46
N GLY A 537 22.80 -17.18 -39.35
CA GLY A 537 21.70 -17.51 -38.44
C GLY A 537 21.98 -17.25 -36.96
N CYS A 538 23.00 -16.45 -36.60
CA CYS A 538 23.38 -16.21 -35.20
C CYS A 538 22.37 -15.36 -34.38
N LEU A 539 21.38 -14.74 -35.03
CA LEU A 539 20.31 -13.91 -34.45
C LEU A 539 20.77 -12.72 -33.57
N LEU A 540 22.05 -12.36 -33.57
CA LEU A 540 22.54 -11.16 -32.86
C LEU A 540 21.84 -9.87 -33.33
N CYS A 541 21.48 -9.80 -34.61
CA CYS A 541 20.72 -8.69 -35.17
C CYS A 541 19.32 -8.56 -34.53
N GLN A 542 18.69 -9.68 -34.15
CA GLN A 542 17.39 -9.70 -33.51
C GLN A 542 17.45 -9.08 -32.10
N SER A 543 18.46 -9.42 -31.30
CA SER A 543 18.58 -8.89 -29.94
C SER A 543 18.90 -7.40 -29.87
N VAL A 544 19.52 -6.83 -30.93
CA VAL A 544 19.85 -5.39 -30.97
C VAL A 544 18.76 -4.54 -31.64
N CYS A 545 17.71 -5.14 -32.21
CA CYS A 545 16.66 -4.40 -32.88
C CYS A 545 15.67 -3.83 -31.85
N PRO A 546 15.64 -2.49 -31.61
CA PRO A 546 14.73 -1.93 -30.62
C PRO A 546 13.27 -2.07 -31.05
N PHE A 547 12.98 -2.22 -32.35
CA PHE A 547 11.62 -2.28 -32.88
C PHE A 547 11.06 -3.69 -33.02
N GLY A 548 11.87 -4.74 -32.77
CA GLY A 548 11.43 -6.13 -32.99
C GLY A 548 11.19 -6.50 -34.46
N ALA A 549 11.83 -5.78 -35.39
CA ALA A 549 11.62 -5.95 -36.84
C ALA A 549 12.35 -7.17 -37.45
N ILE A 550 13.06 -7.98 -36.66
CA ILE A 550 13.89 -9.08 -37.17
C ILE A 550 13.40 -10.40 -36.62
N GLU A 551 13.14 -11.33 -37.52
CA GLU A 551 12.62 -12.67 -37.23
C GLU A 551 13.58 -13.74 -37.75
N SER A 552 13.49 -14.94 -37.19
CA SER A 552 14.20 -16.11 -37.71
C SER A 552 13.35 -16.85 -38.74
N GLN A 553 13.92 -17.18 -39.90
CA GLN A 553 13.29 -18.00 -40.92
C GLN A 553 14.18 -19.21 -41.24
N VAL A 554 13.57 -20.39 -41.37
CA VAL A 554 14.26 -21.59 -41.84
C VAL A 554 14.08 -21.69 -43.35
N LEU A 555 15.20 -21.72 -44.09
CA LEU A 555 15.22 -21.89 -45.54
C LEU A 555 14.95 -23.35 -45.93
N ARG A 556 14.62 -23.59 -47.20
CA ARG A 556 14.34 -24.94 -47.74
C ARG A 556 15.53 -25.91 -47.62
N ASP A 557 16.75 -25.38 -47.52
CA ASP A 557 17.97 -26.15 -47.32
C ASP A 557 18.28 -26.44 -45.84
N GLY A 558 17.37 -26.10 -44.93
CA GLY A 558 17.48 -26.33 -43.49
C GLY A 558 18.28 -25.27 -42.73
N ARG A 559 18.84 -24.25 -43.41
CA ARG A 559 19.57 -23.17 -42.74
C ARG A 559 18.60 -22.16 -42.12
N THR A 560 18.84 -21.80 -40.87
CA THR A 560 18.16 -20.67 -40.22
C THR A 560 18.85 -19.37 -40.60
N VAL A 561 18.10 -18.39 -41.09
CA VAL A 561 18.57 -17.05 -41.41
C VAL A 561 17.70 -16.00 -40.74
N SER A 562 18.23 -14.80 -40.57
CA SER A 562 17.47 -13.66 -40.11
C SER A 562 16.77 -12.98 -41.28
N VAL A 563 15.50 -12.60 -41.10
CA VAL A 563 14.69 -11.86 -42.08
C VAL A 563 14.17 -10.60 -41.41
N VAL A 564 14.11 -9.51 -42.18
CA VAL A 564 13.61 -8.23 -41.69
C VAL A 564 12.15 -8.08 -42.13
N ASN A 565 11.26 -7.80 -41.19
CA ASN A 565 9.92 -7.31 -41.47
C ASN A 565 10.03 -5.83 -41.89
N GLU A 566 9.95 -5.57 -43.21
CA GLU A 566 10.13 -4.24 -43.77
C GLU A 566 9.10 -3.23 -43.23
N SER A 567 7.88 -3.67 -42.90
CA SER A 567 6.82 -2.80 -42.36
C SER A 567 7.10 -2.31 -40.94
N VAL A 568 7.92 -3.03 -40.17
CA VAL A 568 8.27 -2.69 -38.78
C VAL A 568 9.62 -1.97 -38.71
N CYS A 569 10.50 -2.18 -39.69
CA CYS A 569 11.85 -1.63 -39.69
C CYS A 569 11.85 -0.09 -39.83
N LYS A 570 12.43 0.61 -38.85
CA LYS A 570 12.60 2.09 -38.89
C LYS A 570 13.96 2.55 -39.41
N GLY A 571 14.73 1.68 -40.07
CA GLY A 571 15.95 2.10 -40.75
C GLY A 571 17.14 2.54 -39.89
N CYS A 572 17.15 2.28 -38.56
CA CYS A 572 18.21 2.78 -37.67
C CYS A 572 19.63 2.21 -37.92
N GLY A 573 19.77 1.12 -38.68
CA GLY A 573 21.07 0.52 -39.01
C GLY A 573 21.79 -0.25 -37.88
N LEU A 574 21.23 -0.35 -36.67
CA LEU A 574 21.86 -1.08 -35.55
C LEU A 574 22.20 -2.54 -35.88
N CYS A 575 21.30 -3.22 -36.58
CA CYS A 575 21.53 -4.60 -37.01
C CYS A 575 22.66 -4.74 -38.04
N VAL A 576 22.91 -3.70 -38.85
CA VAL A 576 24.01 -3.64 -39.81
C VAL A 576 25.33 -3.54 -39.07
N ALA A 577 25.42 -2.63 -38.09
CA ALA A 577 26.60 -2.48 -37.25
C ALA A 577 26.91 -3.74 -36.42
N ALA A 578 25.89 -4.45 -35.95
CA ALA A 578 26.06 -5.69 -35.18
C ALA A 578 26.40 -6.92 -36.04
N CYS A 579 26.19 -6.87 -37.36
CA CYS A 579 26.33 -8.04 -38.22
C CYS A 579 27.80 -8.38 -38.51
N ARG A 580 28.32 -9.38 -37.78
CA ARG A 580 29.71 -9.85 -37.91
C ARG A 580 30.08 -10.44 -39.27
N PHE A 581 29.08 -10.92 -40.01
CA PHE A 581 29.26 -11.59 -41.30
C PHE A 581 29.03 -10.66 -42.50
N GLY A 582 28.72 -9.37 -42.24
CA GLY A 582 28.41 -8.41 -43.30
C GLY A 582 27.17 -8.77 -44.14
N ALA A 583 26.26 -9.58 -43.58
CA ALA A 583 25.04 -10.01 -44.23
C ALA A 583 23.94 -8.94 -44.20
N ALA A 584 23.90 -8.10 -43.16
CA ALA A 584 22.93 -7.03 -43.04
C ALA A 584 23.41 -5.75 -43.75
N ASN A 585 22.51 -5.11 -44.50
CA ASN A 585 22.70 -3.79 -45.11
C ASN A 585 21.48 -2.90 -44.88
N LEU A 586 21.68 -1.59 -44.85
CA LEU A 586 20.62 -0.60 -44.79
C LEU A 586 20.43 -0.01 -46.19
N ARG A 587 19.21 -0.08 -46.75
CA ARG A 587 18.93 0.54 -48.05
C ARG A 587 19.17 2.05 -47.95
N GLY A 588 19.90 2.62 -48.91
CA GLY A 588 20.33 4.03 -48.91
C GLY A 588 21.63 4.31 -48.13
N PHE A 589 22.03 3.44 -47.21
CA PHE A 589 23.29 3.51 -46.46
C PHE A 589 23.99 2.13 -46.42
N THR A 590 24.15 1.53 -47.61
CA THR A 590 24.85 0.24 -47.71
C THR A 590 26.31 0.40 -47.30
N GLN A 591 26.96 -0.69 -46.88
CA GLN A 591 28.37 -0.65 -46.49
C GLN A 591 29.27 -0.12 -47.63
N GLN A 592 28.92 -0.41 -48.88
CA GLN A 592 29.62 0.10 -50.06
C GLN A 592 29.45 1.61 -50.24
N GLN A 593 28.23 2.14 -50.02
CA GLN A 593 27.97 3.58 -50.06
C GLN A 593 28.74 4.30 -48.95
N LEU A 594 28.68 3.80 -47.72
CA LEU A 594 29.42 4.38 -46.59
C LEU A 594 30.94 4.32 -46.82
N LEU A 595 31.46 3.20 -47.34
CA LEU A 595 32.88 3.10 -47.66
C LEU A 595 33.27 4.08 -48.77
N ALA A 596 32.44 4.24 -49.80
CA ALA A 596 32.69 5.21 -50.87
C ALA A 596 32.69 6.66 -50.33
N GLU A 597 31.76 7.00 -49.44
CA GLU A 597 31.74 8.30 -48.75
C GLU A 597 33.02 8.51 -47.95
N VAL A 598 33.43 7.53 -47.14
CA VAL A 598 34.68 7.62 -46.37
C VAL A 598 35.88 7.77 -47.28
N VAL A 599 36.02 6.92 -48.31
CA VAL A 599 37.14 6.97 -49.27
C VAL A 599 37.20 8.32 -49.98
N SER A 600 36.04 8.92 -50.30
CA SER A 600 35.98 10.24 -50.94
C SER A 600 36.53 11.37 -50.06
N LEU A 601 36.60 11.20 -48.74
CA LEU A 601 37.23 12.19 -47.83
C LEU A 601 38.76 12.15 -47.88
N TRP A 602 39.36 11.08 -48.43
CA TRP A 602 40.81 10.90 -48.55
C TRP A 602 41.34 11.17 -49.98
N GLN A 603 40.45 11.45 -50.93
CA GLN A 603 40.76 11.88 -52.29
C GLN A 603 40.57 13.39 -52.40
#